data_AF-A0A8J5QWM3-F1
#
_entry.id   AF-A0A8J5QWM3-F1
#
_cell.length_a   1.000
_cell.length_b   1.000
_cell.length_c   1.000
_cell.angle_alpha   90.00
_cell.angle_beta   90.00
_cell.angle_gamma   90.00
#
_symmetry.space_group_name_H-M   'P 1'
#
loop_
_entity.id
_entity.type
_entity.pdbx_description
1 polymer ?
#
loop_
_entity_poly.entity_id
_entity_poly.type
_entity_poly.pdbx_seq_one_letter_code
_entity_poly.pdbx_strand_id
1 'polypeptide(L)'
;IHDLLQHLPRSSSVAIIDVDDLQKELFTDSGAGTLIRRGYKLINRNSLKEFGNPDLLRNALLRDPEIKAGKLSVASYLKHLETAEFRSYGDEPLEVLAIVLQNDKVPKLDKFLSSKTGWLNNVTDNIFNAIKKDFKSLCWIVNENDANLSWYFSKSDGSFAKNGEILFWYGLNTDEITSLIKEFEVSAIGSSLSSAKESGVFSTPQQKRGFHQSTTRFHPTSNPNPPLREGKNKEKRKVALIGARGYTGQNLIKLIDNHPYLEISHVSSRELEGQKLTGYNKDNIVYSNLQVEDIQKLEENNDVDVWVMALPNGVCKPFVDSIDIVKNPNSKIVDLSADYRFDTTGQWIYGLPELNDRSKIAQAKKISNPGCYATAAQVAIAPLKDYISGIPSIFGVSGYSGAGTKPSPKNDLKVLTNNLIPYSLTDHVHEREISSQLQTQVSFMPHVAQWFQGISHTINIPIKKGSLTSREIRNIFQERYQGEDLITISGEAPLVKDISGKHGVVIGGFAVSSQADRVVIVATIDNLLKGAATQCLQNINLSQGYGEYEGIPIEVVIRG
;
A
#
# COMPACT_ATOMS: atom_id res chain seq x y z
N ILE A 1 7.95 31.93 16.76
CA ILE A 1 7.45 31.71 15.36
C ILE A 1 6.16 32.46 15.09
N HIS A 2 5.16 32.39 16.00
CA HIS A 2 3.91 33.13 15.87
C HIS A 2 4.15 34.63 15.55
N ASP A 3 4.93 35.33 16.36
CA ASP A 3 5.24 36.75 16.13
C ASP A 3 5.96 36.99 14.80
N LEU A 4 6.87 36.11 14.39
CA LEU A 4 7.57 36.21 13.11
C LEU A 4 6.58 36.11 11.93
N LEU A 5 5.64 35.16 12.00
CA LEU A 5 4.57 34.97 11.01
C LEU A 5 3.51 36.07 11.03
N GLN A 6 3.40 36.84 12.12
CA GLN A 6 2.52 38.01 12.19
C GLN A 6 3.05 39.19 11.36
N HIS A 7 4.38 39.31 11.25
CA HIS A 7 5.04 40.47 10.63
C HIS A 7 5.58 40.18 9.21
N LEU A 8 5.74 38.92 8.83
CA LEU A 8 6.15 38.54 7.47
C LEU A 8 4.98 38.60 6.47
N PRO A 9 5.26 38.89 5.18
CA PRO A 9 4.28 38.72 4.11
C PRO A 9 3.66 37.32 4.12
N ARG A 10 2.37 37.20 3.79
CA ARG A 10 1.66 35.91 3.81
C ARG A 10 2.21 34.87 2.81
N SER A 11 2.98 35.31 1.82
CA SER A 11 3.72 34.46 0.88
C SER A 11 5.02 33.88 1.46
N SER A 12 5.46 34.35 2.63
CA SER A 12 6.69 33.91 3.27
C SER A 12 6.50 32.55 3.95
N SER A 13 7.52 31.70 3.81
CA SER A 13 7.64 30.44 4.54
C SER A 13 8.78 30.55 5.55
N VAL A 14 8.53 30.09 6.77
CA VAL A 14 9.57 29.98 7.81
C VAL A 14 9.91 28.51 7.94
N ALA A 15 11.18 28.17 7.75
CA ALA A 15 11.71 26.82 7.97
C ALA A 15 12.43 26.80 9.32
N ILE A 16 12.04 25.88 10.20
CA ILE A 16 12.76 25.62 11.44
C ILE A 16 13.91 24.67 11.09
N ILE A 17 15.14 25.10 11.31
CA ILE A 17 16.35 24.35 10.93
C ILE A 17 17.07 23.69 12.13
N ASP A 18 16.59 23.94 13.35
CA ASP A 18 17.15 23.41 14.60
C ASP A 18 16.08 22.68 15.42
N VAL A 19 16.46 21.54 16.01
CA VAL A 19 15.60 20.59 16.72
C VAL A 19 15.29 21.09 18.14
N ASP A 20 16.16 21.91 18.73
CA ASP A 20 15.98 22.39 20.11
C ASP A 20 14.86 23.43 20.24
N ASP A 21 14.48 24.10 19.15
CA ASP A 21 13.38 25.07 19.09
C ASP A 21 12.00 24.43 18.87
N LEU A 22 11.95 23.11 18.58
CA LEU A 22 10.71 22.39 18.24
C LEU A 22 9.82 22.10 19.47
N GLN A 23 10.40 22.10 20.68
CA GLN A 23 9.68 21.75 21.91
C GLN A 23 8.75 22.84 22.47
N LYS A 24 8.75 24.06 21.90
CA LYS A 24 8.00 25.20 22.46
C LYS A 24 6.93 25.78 21.53
N GLU A 25 6.07 24.93 20.98
CA GLU A 25 4.77 25.24 20.34
C GLU A 25 4.68 24.80 18.88
N LEU A 26 3.85 23.75 18.68
CA LEU A 26 3.12 23.28 17.50
C LEU A 26 3.44 21.84 17.17
N PHE A 27 2.60 20.96 17.70
CA PHE A 27 2.59 19.53 17.41
C PHE A 27 2.24 19.26 15.93
N THR A 28 3.25 18.86 15.17
CA THR A 28 3.14 17.76 14.19
C THR A 28 4.39 16.91 14.33
N ASP A 29 4.25 15.67 14.79
CA ASP A 29 5.32 14.70 15.10
C ASP A 29 6.02 14.16 13.82
N SER A 30 6.56 15.04 13.00
CA SER A 30 7.38 14.68 11.85
C SER A 30 8.57 15.62 11.77
N GLY A 31 9.69 15.19 12.36
CA GLY A 31 10.97 15.87 12.31
C GLY A 31 11.53 15.90 10.89
N ALA A 32 11.23 16.96 10.18
CA ALA A 32 12.01 17.55 9.09
C ALA A 32 11.46 18.96 8.93
N GLY A 33 12.31 19.98 9.15
CA GLY A 33 11.94 21.39 9.30
C GLY A 33 10.52 21.75 8.89
N THR A 34 9.63 21.84 9.87
CA THR A 34 8.22 22.15 9.63
C THR A 34 8.14 23.50 8.94
N LEU A 35 7.75 23.49 7.67
CA LEU A 35 7.57 24.70 6.90
C LEU A 35 6.23 25.31 7.31
N ILE A 36 6.27 26.20 8.28
CA ILE A 36 5.06 26.83 8.82
C ILE A 36 4.75 28.04 7.94
N ARG A 37 3.61 27.97 7.24
CA ARG A 37 3.03 29.10 6.51
C ARG A 37 1.78 29.57 7.25
N ARG A 38 1.63 30.89 7.33
CA ARG A 38 0.37 31.48 7.78
C ARG A 38 -0.65 31.35 6.65
N GLY A 39 -1.50 30.33 6.73
CA GLY A 39 -2.65 30.18 5.83
C GLY A 39 -3.61 31.37 5.94
N TYR A 40 -4.43 31.56 4.91
CA TYR A 40 -5.52 32.53 4.96
C TYR A 40 -6.54 32.14 6.03
N LYS A 41 -7.16 33.15 6.65
CA LYS A 41 -8.24 32.92 7.61
C LYS A 41 -9.39 32.23 6.88
N LEU A 42 -9.94 31.18 7.48
CA LEU A 42 -11.20 30.60 7.04
C LEU A 42 -12.34 31.51 7.46
N ILE A 43 -13.20 31.86 6.52
CA ILE A 43 -14.34 32.74 6.69
C ILE A 43 -15.59 31.93 6.36
N ASN A 44 -16.48 31.85 7.33
CA ASN A 44 -17.79 31.23 7.17
C ASN A 44 -18.82 32.33 6.97
N ARG A 45 -19.76 32.15 6.04
CA ARG A 45 -20.78 33.15 5.72
C ARG A 45 -22.14 32.50 5.53
N ASN A 46 -23.19 33.18 5.97
CA ASN A 46 -24.58 32.68 5.90
C ASN A 46 -25.45 33.49 4.93
N SER A 47 -24.91 34.54 4.30
CA SER A 47 -25.63 35.35 3.32
C SER A 47 -24.70 35.87 2.24
N LEU A 48 -25.26 36.17 1.06
CA LEU A 48 -24.50 36.74 -0.06
C LEU A 48 -23.91 38.13 0.26
N LYS A 49 -24.54 38.89 1.17
CA LYS A 49 -24.07 40.23 1.58
C LYS A 49 -22.73 40.18 2.32
N GLU A 50 -22.41 39.07 2.98
CA GLU A 50 -21.18 38.88 3.76
C GLU A 50 -19.94 38.60 2.89
N PHE A 51 -20.10 38.39 1.58
CA PHE A 51 -18.96 38.14 0.69
C PHE A 51 -18.13 39.40 0.42
N GLY A 52 -18.65 40.60 0.71
CA GLY A 52 -17.94 41.89 0.62
C GLY A 52 -17.64 42.31 -0.82
N ASN A 53 -16.91 41.47 -1.56
CA ASN A 53 -16.59 41.63 -2.98
C ASN A 53 -17.32 40.55 -3.82
N PRO A 54 -18.39 40.91 -4.54
CA PRO A 54 -19.15 39.98 -5.38
C PRO A 54 -18.32 39.30 -6.48
N ASP A 55 -17.27 39.96 -6.97
CA ASP A 55 -16.48 39.45 -8.10
C ASP A 55 -15.57 38.29 -7.68
N LEU A 56 -15.10 38.25 -6.44
CA LEU A 56 -14.37 37.10 -5.91
C LEU A 56 -15.25 35.84 -5.89
N LEU A 57 -16.50 35.97 -5.44
CA LEU A 57 -17.45 34.87 -5.43
C LEU A 57 -17.78 34.41 -6.86
N ARG A 58 -18.02 35.35 -7.79
CA ARG A 58 -18.26 35.02 -9.20
C ARG A 58 -17.08 34.27 -9.81
N ASN A 59 -15.86 34.74 -9.58
CA ASN A 59 -14.64 34.09 -10.08
C ASN A 59 -14.45 32.69 -9.49
N ALA A 60 -14.77 32.51 -8.20
CA ALA A 60 -14.73 31.19 -7.58
C ALA A 60 -15.74 30.22 -8.21
N LEU A 61 -16.96 30.69 -8.48
CA LEU A 61 -18.03 29.91 -9.10
C LEU A 61 -17.72 29.52 -10.56
N LEU A 62 -16.94 30.31 -11.30
CA LEU A 62 -16.50 29.94 -12.66
C LEU A 62 -15.63 28.66 -12.71
N ARG A 63 -15.13 28.19 -11.56
CA ARG A 63 -14.41 26.91 -11.46
C ARG A 63 -15.34 25.70 -11.42
N ASP A 64 -16.64 25.91 -11.23
CA ASP A 64 -17.63 24.85 -11.26
C ASP A 64 -17.76 24.24 -12.67
N PRO A 65 -17.74 22.91 -12.82
CA PRO A 65 -17.83 22.26 -14.13
C PRO A 65 -19.12 22.55 -14.90
N GLU A 66 -20.27 22.66 -14.22
CA GLU A 66 -21.56 22.93 -14.87
C GLU A 66 -21.63 24.37 -15.38
N ILE A 67 -21.09 25.31 -14.58
CA ILE A 67 -20.97 26.71 -14.96
C ILE A 67 -20.00 26.86 -16.14
N LYS A 68 -18.85 26.18 -16.08
CA LYS A 68 -17.86 26.19 -17.16
C LYS A 68 -18.38 25.56 -18.46
N ALA A 69 -19.23 24.54 -18.35
CA ALA A 69 -19.90 23.90 -19.48
C ALA A 69 -21.12 24.70 -20.00
N GLY A 70 -21.49 25.81 -19.34
CA GLY A 70 -22.64 26.63 -19.72
C GLY A 70 -24.00 26.04 -19.36
N LYS A 71 -24.05 24.94 -18.59
CA LYS A 71 -25.30 24.30 -18.15
C LYS A 71 -26.02 25.11 -17.07
N LEU A 72 -25.26 25.85 -16.28
CA LEU A 72 -25.74 26.73 -15.21
C LEU A 72 -25.04 28.09 -15.33
N SER A 73 -25.75 29.20 -15.18
CA SER A 73 -25.09 30.52 -15.15
C SER A 73 -24.75 30.92 -13.71
N VAL A 74 -23.66 31.67 -13.53
CA VAL A 74 -23.33 32.25 -12.22
C VAL A 74 -24.49 33.08 -11.67
N ALA A 75 -25.16 33.86 -12.53
CA ALA A 75 -26.29 34.71 -12.14
C ALA A 75 -27.50 33.89 -11.66
N SER A 76 -27.83 32.78 -12.34
CA SER A 76 -28.93 31.91 -11.92
C SER A 76 -28.63 31.21 -10.59
N TYR A 77 -27.39 30.78 -10.38
CA TYR A 77 -26.99 30.15 -9.13
C TYR A 77 -27.00 31.14 -7.95
N LEU A 78 -26.50 32.37 -8.14
CA LEU A 78 -26.56 33.41 -7.12
C LEU A 78 -28.00 33.78 -6.77
N LYS A 79 -28.89 33.89 -7.77
CA LYS A 79 -30.32 34.13 -7.53
C LYS A 79 -30.99 33.00 -6.73
N HIS A 80 -30.58 31.74 -6.95
CA HIS A 80 -31.04 30.62 -6.13
C HIS A 80 -30.59 30.77 -4.67
N LEU A 81 -29.32 31.13 -4.45
CA LEU A 81 -28.77 31.35 -3.10
C LEU A 81 -29.40 32.54 -2.35
N GLU A 82 -30.03 33.50 -3.02
CA GLU A 82 -30.80 34.57 -2.35
C GLU A 82 -32.02 34.03 -1.59
N THR A 83 -32.56 32.90 -2.05
CA THR A 83 -33.76 32.27 -1.50
C THR A 83 -33.49 31.01 -0.68
N ALA A 84 -32.31 30.40 -0.86
CA ALA A 84 -31.94 29.17 -0.17
C ALA A 84 -31.27 29.46 1.18
N GLU A 85 -31.54 28.63 2.19
CA GLU A 85 -30.75 28.64 3.42
C GLU A 85 -29.42 27.92 3.18
N PHE A 86 -28.31 28.64 3.32
CA PHE A 86 -26.99 28.07 3.06
C PHE A 86 -25.94 28.55 4.06
N ARG A 87 -24.88 27.76 4.17
CA ARG A 87 -23.65 28.14 4.85
C ARG A 87 -22.49 27.91 3.91
N SER A 88 -21.66 28.94 3.76
CA SER A 88 -20.48 28.89 2.92
C SER A 88 -19.21 28.94 3.74
N TYR A 89 -18.16 28.32 3.22
CA TYR A 89 -16.84 28.23 3.82
C TYR A 89 -15.83 28.58 2.74
N GLY A 90 -14.91 29.48 3.04
CA GLY A 90 -13.82 29.76 2.11
C GLY A 90 -12.68 30.44 2.81
N ASP A 91 -11.50 30.30 2.24
CA ASP A 91 -10.39 31.14 2.63
C ASP A 91 -10.58 32.57 2.07
N GLU A 92 -9.87 33.54 2.64
CA GLU A 92 -10.00 34.95 2.26
C GLU A 92 -9.96 35.24 0.74
N PRO A 93 -9.03 34.65 -0.05
CA PRO A 93 -9.02 34.82 -1.51
C PRO A 93 -10.04 33.96 -2.27
N LEU A 94 -10.79 33.08 -1.58
CA LEU A 94 -11.61 32.04 -2.17
C LEU A 94 -10.83 31.17 -3.15
N GLU A 95 -9.63 30.73 -2.77
CA GLU A 95 -8.92 29.65 -3.48
C GLU A 95 -9.69 28.34 -3.32
N VAL A 96 -10.34 28.17 -2.17
CA VAL A 96 -11.30 27.11 -1.92
C VAL A 96 -12.61 27.72 -1.44
N LEU A 97 -13.72 27.32 -2.05
CA LEU A 97 -15.07 27.72 -1.69
C LEU A 97 -15.94 26.48 -1.57
N ALA A 98 -16.55 26.28 -0.40
CA ALA A 98 -17.59 25.30 -0.18
C ALA A 98 -18.92 26.00 0.11
N ILE A 99 -20.02 25.48 -0.42
CA ILE A 99 -21.38 25.96 -0.16
C ILE A 99 -22.23 24.75 0.22
N VAL A 100 -22.73 24.76 1.45
CA VAL A 100 -23.64 23.75 2.00
C VAL A 100 -25.04 24.34 2.05
N LEU A 101 -25.97 23.73 1.33
CA LEU A 101 -27.40 24.03 1.39
C LEU A 101 -28.01 23.29 2.57
N GLN A 102 -28.77 24.01 3.40
CA GLN A 102 -29.50 23.43 4.52
C GLN A 102 -30.90 23.08 4.01
N ASN A 103 -31.17 21.78 3.88
CA ASN A 103 -32.47 21.25 3.50
C ASN A 103 -33.13 20.60 4.72
N ASP A 104 -34.47 20.49 4.72
CA ASP A 104 -35.26 19.91 5.83
C ASP A 104 -34.92 18.45 6.17
N LYS A 105 -34.15 17.74 5.31
CA LYS A 105 -33.74 16.34 5.51
C LYS A 105 -32.25 16.22 5.84
N VAL A 106 -31.40 16.30 4.81
CA VAL A 106 -29.95 16.15 4.91
C VAL A 106 -29.29 17.36 4.26
N PRO A 107 -28.38 18.06 4.97
CA PRO A 107 -27.60 19.14 4.39
C PRO A 107 -26.80 18.65 3.18
N LYS A 108 -26.84 19.41 2.08
CA LYS A 108 -26.16 19.06 0.83
C LYS A 108 -24.98 19.98 0.61
N LEU A 109 -23.77 19.44 0.49
CA LEU A 109 -22.64 20.19 -0.03
C LEU A 109 -22.81 20.30 -1.55
N ASP A 110 -23.32 21.46 -1.97
CA ASP A 110 -23.74 21.72 -3.34
C ASP A 110 -22.56 22.15 -4.22
N LYS A 111 -21.64 22.93 -3.67
CA LYS A 111 -20.42 23.35 -4.36
C LYS A 111 -19.20 23.13 -3.48
N PHE A 112 -18.16 22.51 -4.01
CA PHE A 112 -16.84 22.39 -3.39
C PHE A 112 -15.77 22.70 -4.43
N LEU A 113 -15.40 23.97 -4.54
CA LEU A 113 -14.63 24.53 -5.64
C LEU A 113 -13.24 24.92 -5.15
N SER A 114 -12.22 24.20 -5.59
CA SER A 114 -10.83 24.45 -5.20
C SER A 114 -9.95 24.75 -6.41
N SER A 115 -9.06 25.72 -6.28
CA SER A 115 -7.94 25.93 -7.19
C SER A 115 -6.87 24.85 -7.00
N LYS A 116 -5.89 24.78 -7.92
CA LYS A 116 -4.71 23.92 -7.73
C LYS A 116 -3.92 24.29 -6.47
N THR A 117 -3.81 25.59 -6.18
CA THR A 117 -3.11 26.11 -5.01
C THR A 117 -3.83 25.75 -3.71
N GLY A 118 -5.16 25.79 -3.71
CA GLY A 118 -5.99 25.38 -2.57
C GLY A 118 -5.79 23.91 -2.20
N TRP A 119 -5.70 23.03 -3.21
CA TRP A 119 -5.36 21.62 -3.04
C TRP A 119 -3.94 21.41 -2.49
N LEU A 120 -2.94 22.06 -3.09
CA LEU A 120 -1.53 21.89 -2.70
C LEU A 120 -1.21 22.40 -1.29
N ASN A 121 -2.00 23.34 -0.77
CA ASN A 121 -1.80 23.93 0.55
C ASN A 121 -2.74 23.36 1.63
N ASN A 122 -3.40 22.22 1.38
CA ASN A 122 -4.34 21.56 2.31
C ASN A 122 -5.49 22.47 2.82
N VAL A 123 -5.87 23.49 2.05
CA VAL A 123 -6.99 24.38 2.41
C VAL A 123 -8.32 23.63 2.33
N THR A 124 -8.44 22.68 1.41
CA THR A 124 -9.60 21.80 1.24
C THR A 124 -9.88 20.96 2.48
N ASP A 125 -8.86 20.34 3.09
CA ASP A 125 -9.01 19.59 4.33
C ASP A 125 -9.43 20.47 5.51
N ASN A 126 -8.84 21.67 5.62
CA ASN A 126 -9.20 22.61 6.68
C ASN A 126 -10.66 23.07 6.57
N ILE A 127 -11.13 23.36 5.35
CA ILE A 127 -12.53 23.71 5.10
C ILE A 127 -13.45 22.52 5.37
N PHE A 128 -13.13 21.33 4.90
CA PHE A 128 -13.99 20.16 5.12
C PHE A 128 -14.09 19.80 6.61
N ASN A 129 -13.00 19.97 7.36
CA ASN A 129 -13.00 19.82 8.83
C ASN A 129 -13.87 20.89 9.51
N ALA A 130 -13.91 22.12 8.99
CA ALA A 130 -14.81 23.15 9.49
C ALA A 130 -16.29 22.77 9.21
N ILE A 131 -16.58 22.24 8.02
CA ILE A 131 -17.92 21.72 7.67
C ILE A 131 -18.33 20.61 8.63
N LYS A 132 -17.47 19.61 8.89
CA LYS A 132 -17.77 18.50 9.83
C LYS A 132 -18.04 18.96 11.28
N LYS A 133 -17.51 20.12 11.70
CA LYS A 133 -17.80 20.68 13.02
C LYS A 133 -19.20 21.26 13.11
N ASP A 134 -19.68 21.84 12.00
CA ASP A 134 -20.98 22.49 11.93
C ASP A 134 -22.11 21.52 11.53
N PHE A 135 -21.80 20.50 10.72
CA PHE A 135 -22.75 19.52 10.20
C PHE A 135 -22.36 18.10 10.61
N LYS A 136 -23.20 17.45 11.43
CA LYS A 136 -22.98 16.05 11.86
C LYS A 136 -23.24 15.05 10.74
N SER A 137 -24.04 15.44 9.74
CA SER A 137 -24.39 14.66 8.57
C SER A 137 -24.37 15.54 7.33
N LEU A 138 -23.93 14.98 6.21
CA LEU A 138 -23.81 15.72 4.95
C LEU A 138 -23.86 14.75 3.77
N CYS A 139 -24.46 15.18 2.66
CA CYS A 139 -24.35 14.48 1.38
C CYS A 139 -23.81 15.40 0.28
N TRP A 140 -23.21 14.82 -0.75
CA TRP A 140 -22.75 15.54 -1.94
C TRP A 140 -22.67 14.62 -3.15
N ILE A 141 -22.68 15.20 -4.35
CA ILE A 141 -22.61 14.47 -5.61
C ILE A 141 -21.39 14.95 -6.37
N VAL A 142 -20.62 14.00 -6.90
CA VAL A 142 -19.40 14.27 -7.67
C VAL A 142 -19.46 13.48 -8.97
N ASN A 143 -18.95 14.05 -10.06
CA ASN A 143 -18.80 13.30 -11.31
C ASN A 143 -17.79 12.15 -11.13
N GLU A 144 -18.06 10.98 -11.71
CA GLU A 144 -17.16 9.81 -11.62
C GLU A 144 -15.79 10.03 -12.29
N ASN A 145 -15.64 11.08 -13.08
CA ASN A 145 -14.37 11.45 -13.72
C ASN A 145 -13.66 12.60 -12.98
N ASP A 146 -14.13 13.02 -11.79
CA ASP A 146 -13.47 14.09 -11.03
C ASP A 146 -12.03 13.70 -10.67
N ALA A 147 -11.11 14.65 -10.82
CA ALA A 147 -9.69 14.41 -10.58
C ALA A 147 -9.36 14.10 -9.11
N ASN A 148 -10.25 14.45 -8.18
CA ASN A 148 -10.05 14.37 -6.73
C ASN A 148 -10.98 13.34 -6.06
N LEU A 149 -11.51 12.37 -6.80
CA LEU A 149 -12.40 11.33 -6.25
C LEU A 149 -11.87 10.63 -5.00
N SER A 150 -10.58 10.26 -4.99
CA SER A 150 -9.95 9.61 -3.84
C SER A 150 -10.05 10.44 -2.56
N TRP A 151 -9.97 11.78 -2.67
CA TRP A 151 -10.18 12.66 -1.53
C TRP A 151 -11.62 12.59 -1.04
N TYR A 152 -12.63 12.65 -1.93
CA TYR A 152 -14.03 12.52 -1.52
C TYR A 152 -14.34 11.18 -0.85
N PHE A 153 -13.81 10.06 -1.37
CA PHE A 153 -13.91 8.75 -0.71
C PHE A 153 -13.32 8.74 0.70
N SER A 154 -12.19 9.41 0.91
CA SER A 154 -11.56 9.52 2.24
C SER A 154 -12.38 10.36 3.23
N LYS A 155 -13.35 11.15 2.75
CA LYS A 155 -14.17 12.05 3.56
C LYS A 155 -15.56 11.49 3.89
N SER A 156 -15.99 10.42 3.21
CA SER A 156 -17.31 9.81 3.32
C SER A 156 -17.32 8.54 4.17
N ASP A 157 -18.47 8.23 4.77
CA ASP A 157 -18.74 6.92 5.37
C ASP A 157 -19.26 5.91 4.33
N GLY A 158 -19.86 6.42 3.24
CA GLY A 158 -20.37 5.59 2.15
C GLY A 158 -20.59 6.37 0.86
N SER A 159 -20.78 5.63 -0.23
CA SER A 159 -21.02 6.18 -1.57
C SER A 159 -21.93 5.28 -2.41
N PHE A 160 -22.64 5.86 -3.39
CA PHE A 160 -23.46 5.15 -4.36
C PHE A 160 -23.30 5.78 -5.76
N ALA A 161 -22.89 4.99 -6.73
CA ALA A 161 -22.59 5.46 -8.08
C ALA A 161 -23.72 5.09 -9.07
N LYS A 162 -24.17 6.05 -9.89
CA LYS A 162 -25.15 5.84 -10.95
C LYS A 162 -25.03 6.92 -12.04
N ASN A 163 -25.17 6.54 -13.31
CA ASN A 163 -25.24 7.45 -14.47
C ASN A 163 -24.08 8.47 -14.60
N GLY A 164 -22.85 8.07 -14.25
CA GLY A 164 -21.70 8.96 -14.36
C GLY A 164 -21.47 9.88 -13.16
N GLU A 165 -22.28 9.73 -12.12
CA GLU A 165 -22.23 10.51 -10.88
C GLU A 165 -22.13 9.59 -9.67
N ILE A 166 -21.48 10.07 -8.62
CA ILE A 166 -21.29 9.36 -7.36
C ILE A 166 -21.86 10.23 -6.24
N LEU A 167 -22.89 9.71 -5.59
CA LEU A 167 -23.42 10.25 -4.35
C LEU A 167 -22.54 9.79 -3.18
N PHE A 168 -22.12 10.72 -2.34
CA PHE A 168 -21.36 10.48 -1.12
C PHE A 168 -22.13 10.99 0.10
N TRP A 169 -21.88 10.38 1.26
CA TRP A 169 -22.44 10.83 2.53
C TRP A 169 -21.53 10.51 3.73
N TYR A 170 -21.77 11.20 4.84
CA TYR A 170 -21.34 10.78 6.18
C TYR A 170 -22.41 11.10 7.22
N GLY A 171 -22.36 10.40 8.36
CA GLY A 171 -23.18 10.68 9.54
C GLY A 171 -24.68 10.39 9.39
N LEU A 172 -25.06 9.55 8.41
CA LEU A 172 -26.45 9.17 8.15
C LEU A 172 -26.76 7.77 8.68
N ASN A 173 -28.00 7.57 9.12
CA ASN A 173 -28.52 6.25 9.47
C ASN A 173 -29.08 5.49 8.24
N THR A 174 -29.42 4.22 8.41
CA THR A 174 -29.86 3.34 7.30
C THR A 174 -31.14 3.83 6.59
N ASP A 175 -32.09 4.42 7.32
CA ASP A 175 -33.35 4.91 6.74
C ASP A 175 -33.14 6.20 5.91
N GLU A 176 -32.28 7.08 6.42
CA GLU A 176 -31.84 8.30 5.72
C GLU A 176 -31.07 7.96 4.45
N ILE A 177 -30.13 6.99 4.51
CA ILE A 177 -29.37 6.52 3.35
C ILE A 177 -30.31 5.95 2.29
N THR A 178 -31.28 5.12 2.69
CA THR A 178 -32.23 4.50 1.76
C THR A 178 -33.09 5.56 1.05
N SER A 179 -33.52 6.58 1.79
CA SER A 179 -34.29 7.70 1.23
C SER A 179 -33.44 8.54 0.27
N LEU A 180 -32.20 8.83 0.65
CA LEU A 180 -31.25 9.61 -0.15
C LEU A 180 -30.89 8.90 -1.46
N ILE A 181 -30.65 7.59 -1.44
CA ILE A 181 -30.38 6.80 -2.65
C ILE A 181 -31.58 6.83 -3.59
N LYS A 182 -32.81 6.62 -3.06
CA LYS A 182 -34.03 6.67 -3.89
C LYS A 182 -34.21 8.04 -4.56
N GLU A 183 -33.99 9.14 -3.82
CA GLU A 183 -34.05 10.49 -4.38
C GLU A 183 -33.02 10.70 -5.49
N PHE A 184 -31.78 10.26 -5.27
CA PHE A 184 -30.71 10.33 -6.27
C PHE A 184 -31.02 9.52 -7.53
N GLU A 185 -31.60 8.33 -7.37
CA GLU A 185 -32.04 7.50 -8.50
C GLU A 185 -33.12 8.17 -9.34
N VAL A 186 -34.05 8.90 -8.71
CA VAL A 186 -35.11 9.63 -9.42
C VAL A 186 -34.55 10.87 -10.13
N SER A 187 -33.63 11.61 -9.49
CA SER A 187 -33.02 12.79 -10.13
C SER A 187 -32.14 12.44 -11.33
N ALA A 188 -31.46 11.29 -11.29
CA ALA A 188 -30.57 10.83 -12.36
C ALA A 188 -31.31 10.35 -13.62
N ILE A 189 -32.64 10.13 -13.57
CA ILE A 189 -33.48 9.77 -14.72
C ILE A 189 -33.87 11.01 -15.54
N GLY A 190 -33.87 12.21 -14.94
CA GLY A 190 -34.21 13.46 -15.62
C GLY A 190 -33.09 14.02 -16.52
N SER A 191 -31.83 13.66 -16.27
CA SER A 191 -30.66 14.21 -16.97
C SER A 191 -30.31 13.47 -18.28
N SER A 192 -30.89 12.30 -18.53
CA SER A 192 -30.58 11.44 -19.70
C SER A 192 -31.25 11.86 -21.01
N LEU A 193 -31.96 13.00 -21.07
CA LEU A 193 -32.73 13.44 -22.25
C LEU A 193 -32.14 14.64 -23.00
N SER A 194 -30.96 15.15 -22.65
CA SER A 194 -30.39 16.34 -23.29
C SER A 194 -29.01 16.16 -23.94
N SER A 195 -28.78 15.04 -24.63
CA SER A 195 -27.63 14.92 -25.55
C SER A 195 -28.11 15.05 -27.01
N ALA A 196 -28.46 16.28 -27.40
CA ALA A 196 -28.66 16.64 -28.80
C ALA A 196 -27.33 17.14 -29.40
N LYS A 197 -27.04 16.65 -30.61
CA LYS A 197 -25.86 16.93 -31.44
C LYS A 197 -25.81 18.38 -31.91
N GLU A 198 -24.61 18.96 -31.97
CA GLU A 198 -24.13 19.95 -32.97
C GLU A 198 -22.59 19.81 -33.02
N SER A 199 -21.98 19.29 -34.08
CA SER A 199 -21.65 19.86 -35.41
C SER A 199 -20.37 20.71 -35.44
N GLY A 200 -19.32 20.10 -36.00
CA GLY A 200 -18.13 20.61 -36.74
C GLY A 200 -17.55 22.01 -36.49
N VAL A 201 -16.22 22.10 -36.40
CA VAL A 201 -15.31 22.48 -37.52
C VAL A 201 -13.86 22.32 -37.05
N PHE A 202 -13.12 21.38 -37.65
CA PHE A 202 -11.70 21.43 -38.08
C PHE A 202 -11.21 19.97 -38.33
N SER A 203 -11.10 19.62 -39.60
CA SER A 203 -10.44 18.41 -40.14
C SER A 203 -8.93 18.47 -39.87
N THR A 204 -8.20 17.38 -39.57
CA THR A 204 -7.57 16.40 -40.49
C THR A 204 -6.72 15.38 -39.66
N PRO A 205 -6.12 14.30 -40.22
CA PRO A 205 -6.68 13.09 -40.83
C PRO A 205 -6.61 11.85 -39.90
N GLN A 206 -7.46 10.87 -40.21
CA GLN A 206 -7.56 9.56 -39.56
C GLN A 206 -6.24 8.76 -39.56
N GLN A 207 -5.76 8.38 -38.38
CA GLN A 207 -5.10 7.09 -38.20
C GLN A 207 -6.15 6.06 -37.80
N LYS A 208 -6.28 5.00 -38.60
CA LYS A 208 -7.09 3.82 -38.31
C LYS A 208 -6.63 3.20 -36.98
N ARG A 209 -7.40 3.40 -35.91
CA ARG A 209 -7.42 2.47 -34.77
C ARG A 209 -8.67 1.61 -34.91
N GLY A 210 -8.46 0.30 -34.98
CA GLY A 210 -9.52 -0.69 -35.11
C GLY A 210 -10.49 -0.60 -33.93
N PHE A 211 -11.78 -0.75 -34.25
CA PHE A 211 -12.82 -0.95 -33.27
C PHE A 211 -12.60 -2.29 -32.56
N HIS A 212 -12.27 -2.26 -31.27
CA HIS A 212 -12.55 -3.38 -30.40
C HIS A 212 -13.94 -3.15 -29.81
N GLN A 213 -14.89 -4.02 -30.21
CA GLN A 213 -16.20 -4.14 -29.58
C GLN A 213 -15.98 -4.52 -28.11
N SER A 214 -16.20 -3.57 -27.19
CA SER A 214 -16.33 -3.88 -25.77
C SER A 214 -17.69 -4.55 -25.56
N THR A 215 -17.65 -5.87 -25.52
CA THR A 215 -18.74 -6.65 -24.95
C THR A 215 -18.73 -6.42 -23.44
N THR A 216 -19.88 -6.03 -22.92
CA THR A 216 -20.19 -5.95 -21.49
C THR A 216 -19.81 -7.26 -20.80
N ARG A 217 -18.68 -7.26 -20.10
CA ARG A 217 -18.32 -8.30 -19.13
C ARG A 217 -18.34 -7.66 -17.75
N PHE A 218 -19.12 -8.25 -16.85
CA PHE A 218 -18.97 -8.10 -15.40
C PHE A 218 -17.47 -8.09 -15.07
N HIS A 219 -16.96 -7.02 -14.45
CA HIS A 219 -15.57 -6.97 -14.02
C HIS A 219 -15.33 -8.04 -12.95
N PRO A 220 -14.51 -9.09 -13.21
CA PRO A 220 -13.81 -9.74 -12.13
C PRO A 220 -12.79 -8.74 -11.59
N THR A 221 -12.35 -8.91 -10.34
CA THR A 221 -11.32 -8.10 -9.68
C THR A 221 -10.18 -7.71 -10.64
N SER A 222 -9.75 -6.45 -10.68
CA SER A 222 -8.64 -6.00 -11.55
C SER A 222 -7.29 -6.62 -11.16
N ASN A 223 -7.19 -7.14 -9.93
CA ASN A 223 -6.11 -8.02 -9.52
C ASN A 223 -6.22 -9.37 -10.28
N PRO A 224 -5.24 -9.72 -11.14
CA PRO A 224 -5.26 -10.94 -11.92
C PRO A 224 -5.07 -12.22 -11.09
N ASN A 225 -4.76 -12.07 -9.80
CA ASN A 225 -4.46 -13.15 -8.88
C ASN A 225 -4.99 -12.78 -7.48
N PRO A 226 -6.29 -12.85 -7.22
CA PRO A 226 -6.84 -12.49 -5.90
C PRO A 226 -6.41 -13.49 -4.81
N PRO A 227 -6.30 -13.05 -3.55
CA PRO A 227 -5.89 -13.93 -2.45
C PRO A 227 -6.94 -14.97 -2.07
N LEU A 228 -6.49 -16.13 -1.59
CA LEU A 228 -7.34 -17.22 -1.12
C LEU A 228 -7.76 -16.95 0.34
N ARG A 229 -8.85 -16.20 0.54
CA ARG A 229 -9.29 -15.78 1.87
C ARG A 229 -9.76 -16.94 2.75
N GLU A 230 -10.56 -17.84 2.19
CA GLU A 230 -11.11 -18.99 2.91
C GLU A 230 -10.36 -20.27 2.53
N GLY A 231 -9.79 -20.93 3.54
CA GLY A 231 -9.19 -22.25 3.40
C GLY A 231 -10.23 -23.36 3.45
N LYS A 232 -10.00 -24.41 2.67
CA LYS A 232 -10.81 -25.64 2.71
C LYS A 232 -10.37 -26.60 3.80
N ASN A 233 -9.10 -26.52 4.21
CA ASN A 233 -8.55 -27.35 5.26
C ASN A 233 -8.71 -26.66 6.63
N LYS A 234 -9.06 -27.44 7.64
CA LYS A 234 -9.21 -27.03 9.05
C LYS A 234 -8.59 -28.06 10.01
N GLU A 235 -7.93 -29.08 9.47
CA GLU A 235 -7.20 -30.10 10.26
C GLU A 235 -5.90 -29.52 10.79
N LYS A 236 -5.45 -29.97 11.96
CA LYS A 236 -4.15 -29.57 12.50
C LYS A 236 -3.01 -30.23 11.72
N ARG A 237 -1.94 -29.47 11.47
CA ARG A 237 -0.72 -29.94 10.80
C ARG A 237 0.52 -29.66 11.65
N LYS A 238 1.44 -30.62 11.65
CA LYS A 238 2.70 -30.60 12.40
C LYS A 238 3.81 -29.98 11.57
N VAL A 239 4.49 -28.99 12.15
CA VAL A 239 5.60 -28.26 11.54
C VAL A 239 6.91 -28.62 12.24
N ALA A 240 7.93 -28.97 11.47
CA ALA A 240 9.30 -29.08 11.94
C ALA A 240 10.16 -27.92 11.41
N LEU A 241 10.90 -27.25 12.30
CA LEU A 241 11.77 -26.12 11.96
C LEU A 241 13.23 -26.53 12.09
N ILE A 242 13.96 -26.59 10.97
CA ILE A 242 15.38 -26.92 10.93
C ILE A 242 16.20 -25.63 10.89
N GLY A 243 16.95 -25.32 11.95
CA GLY A 243 17.72 -24.07 12.05
C GLY A 243 16.97 -22.90 12.72
N ALA A 244 16.00 -23.18 13.59
CA ALA A 244 15.05 -22.19 14.12
C ALA A 244 15.60 -21.13 15.09
N ARG A 245 16.91 -21.12 15.38
CA ARG A 245 17.53 -20.20 16.35
C ARG A 245 17.59 -18.74 15.87
N GLY A 246 17.70 -18.53 14.56
CA GLY A 246 17.84 -17.18 13.99
C GLY A 246 16.60 -16.30 14.19
N TYR A 247 16.74 -14.99 14.00
CA TYR A 247 15.64 -14.04 14.18
C TYR A 247 14.39 -14.39 13.35
N THR A 248 14.57 -14.87 12.13
CA THR A 248 13.47 -15.33 11.27
C THR A 248 12.74 -16.54 11.86
N GLY A 249 13.49 -17.54 12.35
CA GLY A 249 12.91 -18.72 12.99
C GLY A 249 12.07 -18.34 14.22
N GLN A 250 12.59 -17.43 15.05
CA GLN A 250 11.87 -16.94 16.24
C GLN A 250 10.57 -16.20 15.88
N ASN A 251 10.55 -15.39 14.81
CA ASN A 251 9.31 -14.76 14.34
C ASN A 251 8.32 -15.78 13.78
N LEU A 252 8.79 -16.79 13.05
CA LEU A 252 7.94 -17.86 12.55
C LEU A 252 7.34 -18.71 13.67
N ILE A 253 8.11 -18.99 14.74
CA ILE A 253 7.62 -19.69 15.94
C ILE A 253 6.44 -18.95 16.55
N LYS A 254 6.54 -17.62 16.74
CA LYS A 254 5.45 -16.79 17.27
C LYS A 254 4.22 -16.78 16.37
N LEU A 255 4.42 -16.74 15.06
CA LEU A 255 3.33 -16.82 14.09
C LEU A 255 2.61 -18.17 14.15
N ILE A 256 3.35 -19.27 14.24
CA ILE A 256 2.77 -20.62 14.39
C ILE A 256 2.08 -20.76 15.75
N ASP A 257 2.59 -20.17 16.82
CA ASP A 257 1.94 -20.17 18.14
C ASP A 257 0.52 -19.56 18.07
N ASN A 258 0.32 -18.53 17.26
CA ASN A 258 -0.99 -17.90 17.07
C ASN A 258 -1.87 -18.58 16.00
N HIS A 259 -1.33 -19.48 15.19
CA HIS A 259 -2.07 -20.10 14.07
C HIS A 259 -3.02 -21.20 14.55
N PRO A 260 -4.33 -21.20 14.23
CA PRO A 260 -5.28 -22.17 14.79
C PRO A 260 -5.06 -23.63 14.38
N TYR A 261 -4.47 -23.86 13.20
CA TYR A 261 -4.30 -25.21 12.61
C TYR A 261 -2.84 -25.67 12.44
N LEU A 262 -1.86 -24.94 12.99
CA LEU A 262 -0.45 -25.32 12.91
C LEU A 262 0.12 -25.52 14.31
N GLU A 263 0.90 -26.57 14.46
CA GLU A 263 1.58 -26.94 15.70
C GLU A 263 3.04 -27.28 15.40
N ILE A 264 3.95 -26.78 16.22
CA ILE A 264 5.36 -27.15 16.14
C ILE A 264 5.52 -28.53 16.78
N SER A 265 6.00 -29.51 16.02
CA SER A 265 6.35 -30.83 16.53
C SER A 265 7.84 -30.95 16.86
N HIS A 266 8.70 -30.33 16.04
CA HIS A 266 10.15 -30.43 16.20
C HIS A 266 10.85 -29.11 15.89
N VAL A 267 11.91 -28.79 16.64
CA VAL A 267 12.81 -27.68 16.36
C VAL A 267 14.26 -28.15 16.49
N SER A 268 15.05 -27.90 15.44
CA SER A 268 16.46 -28.30 15.40
C SER A 268 17.41 -27.11 15.60
N SER A 269 18.32 -27.22 16.56
CA SER A 269 19.43 -26.31 16.78
C SER A 269 20.55 -26.99 17.56
N ARG A 270 21.74 -27.10 16.94
CA ARG A 270 22.95 -27.61 17.62
C ARG A 270 23.36 -26.76 18.82
N GLU A 271 23.15 -25.44 18.76
CA GLU A 271 23.58 -24.52 19.83
C GLU A 271 22.62 -24.48 21.02
N LEU A 272 21.33 -24.73 20.79
CA LEU A 272 20.29 -24.69 21.83
C LEU A 272 19.83 -26.09 22.26
N GLU A 273 20.50 -27.14 21.81
CA GLU A 273 20.14 -28.53 22.12
C GLU A 273 19.88 -28.73 23.63
N GLY A 274 18.75 -29.36 23.96
CA GLY A 274 18.29 -29.60 25.33
C GLY A 274 17.59 -28.42 26.00
N GLN A 275 17.56 -27.22 25.39
CA GLN A 275 16.86 -26.06 25.95
C GLN A 275 15.39 -26.03 25.52
N LYS A 276 14.52 -25.52 26.40
CA LYS A 276 13.10 -25.32 26.10
C LYS A 276 12.91 -24.26 25.00
N LEU A 277 12.01 -24.52 24.06
CA LEU A 277 11.58 -23.56 23.07
C LEU A 277 10.82 -22.41 23.74
N THR A 278 11.40 -21.21 23.73
CA THR A 278 10.75 -20.00 24.26
C THR A 278 9.85 -19.37 23.19
N GLY A 279 8.76 -18.73 23.60
CA GLY A 279 7.83 -18.07 22.69
C GLY A 279 6.84 -18.99 21.96
N TYR A 280 6.76 -20.26 22.36
CA TYR A 280 5.75 -21.23 21.94
C TYR A 280 5.02 -21.77 23.17
N ASN A 281 3.69 -21.67 23.19
CA ASN A 281 2.86 -21.91 24.38
C ASN A 281 1.91 -23.10 24.22
N LYS A 282 1.76 -23.65 23.01
CA LYS A 282 0.86 -24.79 22.74
C LYS A 282 1.37 -26.12 23.27
N ASP A 283 2.69 -26.29 23.40
CA ASP A 283 3.30 -27.53 23.90
C ASP A 283 4.70 -27.27 24.50
N ASN A 284 5.23 -28.25 25.24
CA ASN A 284 6.57 -28.25 25.80
C ASN A 284 7.59 -28.84 24.82
N ILE A 285 8.00 -28.01 23.85
CA ILE A 285 9.02 -28.38 22.86
C ILE A 285 10.43 -28.06 23.38
N VAL A 286 11.38 -28.95 23.09
CA VAL A 286 12.81 -28.78 23.40
C VAL A 286 13.60 -28.82 22.09
N TYR A 287 14.64 -28.01 21.99
CA TYR A 287 15.55 -28.05 20.84
C TYR A 287 16.31 -29.38 20.81
N SER A 288 16.32 -30.00 19.63
CA SER A 288 17.10 -31.20 19.34
C SER A 288 18.18 -30.89 18.31
N ASN A 289 19.16 -31.77 18.15
CA ASN A 289 20.16 -31.69 17.08
C ASN A 289 19.85 -32.73 15.99
N LEU A 290 18.74 -32.54 15.28
CA LEU A 290 18.28 -33.49 14.25
C LEU A 290 19.31 -33.61 13.12
N GLN A 291 19.84 -34.82 12.94
CA GLN A 291 20.69 -35.18 11.81
C GLN A 291 19.85 -35.63 10.61
N VAL A 292 20.51 -35.87 9.48
CA VAL A 292 19.88 -36.29 8.22
C VAL A 292 19.08 -37.59 8.42
N GLU A 293 19.65 -38.54 9.17
CA GLU A 293 19.03 -39.84 9.48
C GLU A 293 17.81 -39.70 10.40
N ASP A 294 17.81 -38.72 11.31
CA ASP A 294 16.67 -38.45 12.19
C ASP A 294 15.51 -37.85 11.39
N ILE A 295 15.81 -36.91 10.48
CA ILE A 295 14.80 -36.33 9.57
C ILE A 295 14.18 -37.41 8.69
N GLN A 296 15.00 -38.31 8.13
CA GLN A 296 14.49 -39.40 7.31
C GLN A 296 13.51 -40.29 8.10
N LYS A 297 13.86 -40.68 9.33
CA LYS A 297 12.98 -41.50 10.19
C LYS A 297 11.67 -40.79 10.55
N LEU A 298 11.74 -39.51 10.90
CA LEU A 298 10.54 -38.70 11.19
C LEU A 298 9.62 -38.61 9.98
N GLU A 299 10.19 -38.52 8.78
CA GLU A 299 9.45 -38.52 7.53
C GLU A 299 8.84 -39.90 7.22
N GLU A 300 9.57 -41.00 7.41
CA GLU A 300 9.09 -42.39 7.27
C GLU A 300 7.90 -42.67 8.20
N ASN A 301 7.92 -42.11 9.41
CA ASN A 301 6.87 -42.24 10.41
C ASN A 301 5.67 -41.31 10.20
N ASN A 302 5.74 -40.35 9.25
CA ASN A 302 4.76 -39.27 9.08
C ASN A 302 4.57 -38.40 10.33
N ASP A 303 5.65 -38.14 11.07
CA ASP A 303 5.62 -37.30 12.28
C ASP A 303 5.53 -35.79 11.97
N VAL A 304 5.74 -35.40 10.70
CA VAL A 304 5.82 -34.02 10.24
C VAL A 304 5.05 -33.85 8.93
N ASP A 305 4.16 -32.86 8.87
CA ASP A 305 3.45 -32.48 7.64
C ASP A 305 4.20 -31.39 6.86
N VAL A 306 4.89 -30.48 7.56
CA VAL A 306 5.59 -29.34 6.95
C VAL A 306 7.00 -29.20 7.51
N TRP A 307 7.98 -29.31 6.62
CA TRP A 307 9.38 -29.08 6.89
C TRP A 307 9.79 -27.67 6.50
N VAL A 308 10.30 -26.90 7.47
CA VAL A 308 10.80 -25.56 7.23
C VAL A 308 12.31 -25.55 7.38
N MET A 309 13.02 -25.25 6.29
CA MET A 309 14.48 -25.13 6.27
C MET A 309 14.87 -23.68 6.52
N ALA A 310 15.24 -23.36 7.75
CA ALA A 310 15.76 -22.05 8.18
C ALA A 310 17.29 -22.10 8.33
N LEU A 311 17.97 -22.65 7.32
CA LEU A 311 19.41 -22.89 7.31
C LEU A 311 20.16 -21.82 6.50
N PRO A 312 21.49 -21.67 6.71
CA PRO A 312 22.32 -20.86 5.83
C PRO A 312 22.30 -21.37 4.38
N ASN A 313 22.55 -20.48 3.43
CA ASN A 313 22.69 -20.86 2.01
C ASN A 313 23.78 -21.94 1.83
N GLY A 314 23.49 -22.92 0.97
CA GLY A 314 24.35 -24.04 0.62
C GLY A 314 24.23 -25.24 1.54
N VAL A 315 23.35 -25.20 2.54
CA VAL A 315 23.26 -26.22 3.61
C VAL A 315 21.98 -27.06 3.53
N CYS A 316 20.95 -26.63 2.79
CA CYS A 316 19.64 -27.30 2.81
C CYS A 316 19.66 -28.67 2.13
N LYS A 317 20.52 -28.87 1.13
CA LYS A 317 20.47 -30.04 0.22
C LYS A 317 20.44 -31.40 0.93
N PRO A 318 21.32 -31.73 1.89
CA PRO A 318 21.30 -33.05 2.52
C PRO A 318 19.99 -33.36 3.26
N PHE A 319 19.38 -32.34 3.89
CA PHE A 319 18.11 -32.49 4.61
C PHE A 319 16.92 -32.60 3.66
N VAL A 320 16.93 -31.86 2.55
CA VAL A 320 15.91 -32.02 1.49
C VAL A 320 15.99 -33.41 0.87
N ASP A 321 17.19 -33.86 0.53
CA ASP A 321 17.40 -35.16 -0.12
C ASP A 321 16.91 -36.31 0.78
N SER A 322 17.06 -36.22 2.11
CA SER A 322 16.56 -37.25 3.04
C SER A 322 15.05 -37.28 3.18
N ILE A 323 14.37 -36.14 3.05
CA ILE A 323 12.89 -36.09 3.00
C ILE A 323 12.40 -36.67 1.65
N ASP A 324 13.07 -36.33 0.55
CA ASP A 324 12.66 -36.78 -0.78
C ASP A 324 12.82 -38.28 -0.99
N ILE A 325 13.83 -38.92 -0.38
CA ILE A 325 14.09 -40.35 -0.55
C ILE A 325 12.92 -41.22 -0.08
N VAL A 326 12.17 -40.74 0.92
CA VAL A 326 10.98 -41.41 1.49
C VAL A 326 9.79 -41.37 0.51
N LYS A 327 9.79 -40.44 -0.45
CA LYS A 327 8.73 -40.26 -1.46
C LYS A 327 7.32 -40.08 -0.89
N ASN A 328 7.21 -39.53 0.31
CA ASN A 328 5.92 -39.16 0.88
C ASN A 328 5.25 -38.08 0.01
N PRO A 329 4.01 -38.27 -0.47
CA PRO A 329 3.31 -37.26 -1.25
C PRO A 329 2.68 -36.15 -0.40
N ASN A 330 2.53 -36.36 0.91
CA ASN A 330 1.73 -35.48 1.77
C ASN A 330 2.57 -34.38 2.43
N SER A 331 3.83 -34.66 2.77
CA SER A 331 4.71 -33.69 3.41
C SER A 331 5.11 -32.57 2.46
N LYS A 332 5.28 -31.37 3.01
CA LYS A 332 5.70 -30.16 2.29
C LYS A 332 7.06 -29.68 2.79
N ILE A 333 7.81 -29.02 1.91
CA ILE A 333 9.11 -28.42 2.23
C ILE A 333 9.06 -26.94 1.87
N VAL A 334 9.40 -26.07 2.81
CA VAL A 334 9.58 -24.63 2.58
C VAL A 334 11.01 -24.25 2.95
N ASP A 335 11.79 -23.82 1.96
CA ASP A 335 13.17 -23.38 2.15
C ASP A 335 13.26 -21.85 2.25
N LEU A 336 13.84 -21.34 3.33
CA LEU A 336 14.05 -19.90 3.52
C LEU A 336 15.38 -19.41 2.93
N SER A 337 16.29 -20.32 2.61
CA SER A 337 17.57 -20.01 1.99
C SER A 337 17.43 -19.56 0.52
N ALA A 338 18.56 -19.27 -0.12
CA ALA A 338 18.59 -18.97 -1.55
C ALA A 338 18.79 -20.20 -2.46
N ASP A 339 18.95 -21.40 -1.89
CA ASP A 339 19.43 -22.60 -2.60
C ASP A 339 18.57 -22.99 -3.79
N TYR A 340 17.25 -22.82 -3.66
CA TYR A 340 16.28 -23.25 -4.67
C TYR A 340 15.49 -22.12 -5.33
N ARG A 341 15.82 -20.85 -5.04
CA ARG A 341 15.11 -19.67 -5.62
C ARG A 341 15.32 -19.50 -7.13
N PHE A 342 16.27 -20.24 -7.70
CA PHE A 342 16.66 -20.21 -9.11
C PHE A 342 16.37 -21.53 -9.82
N ASP A 343 15.54 -22.40 -9.23
CA ASP A 343 15.19 -23.67 -9.85
C ASP A 343 14.48 -23.45 -11.19
N THR A 344 15.01 -24.08 -12.24
CA THR A 344 14.42 -24.10 -13.58
C THR A 344 13.81 -25.45 -13.93
N THR A 345 13.94 -26.45 -13.04
CA THR A 345 13.38 -27.80 -13.24
C THR A 345 11.88 -27.84 -12.99
N GLY A 346 11.33 -26.85 -12.27
CA GLY A 346 9.93 -26.78 -11.88
C GLY A 346 9.60 -27.64 -10.65
N GLN A 347 10.62 -28.22 -10.00
CA GLN A 347 10.44 -28.96 -8.75
C GLN A 347 10.20 -28.03 -7.57
N TRP A 348 10.75 -26.83 -7.62
CA TRP A 348 10.57 -25.80 -6.60
C TRP A 348 9.73 -24.66 -7.16
N ILE A 349 8.72 -24.27 -6.39
CA ILE A 349 7.89 -23.12 -6.72
C ILE A 349 8.36 -21.91 -5.93
N TYR A 350 8.57 -20.79 -6.60
CA TYR A 350 8.94 -19.53 -5.96
C TYR A 350 7.74 -18.92 -5.24
N GLY A 351 7.80 -18.88 -3.92
CA GLY A 351 6.68 -18.59 -3.04
C GLY A 351 6.43 -17.09 -2.82
N LEU A 352 6.14 -16.35 -3.89
CA LEU A 352 5.67 -14.95 -3.83
C LEU A 352 4.23 -14.86 -4.39
N PRO A 353 3.19 -15.12 -3.57
CA PRO A 353 1.79 -15.24 -3.98
C PRO A 353 1.27 -14.04 -4.75
N GLU A 354 1.71 -12.82 -4.43
CA GLU A 354 1.20 -11.60 -5.08
C GLU A 354 1.58 -11.53 -6.57
N LEU A 355 2.66 -12.20 -6.98
CA LEU A 355 3.18 -12.19 -8.36
C LEU A 355 3.15 -13.56 -9.06
N ASN A 356 3.02 -14.65 -8.31
CA ASN A 356 3.02 -16.01 -8.84
C ASN A 356 1.66 -16.68 -8.67
N ASP A 357 1.37 -17.65 -9.53
CA ASP A 357 0.12 -18.41 -9.49
C ASP A 357 -0.05 -19.13 -8.14
N ARG A 358 -1.01 -18.65 -7.35
CA ARG A 358 -1.34 -19.21 -6.03
C ARG A 358 -1.75 -20.67 -6.09
N SER A 359 -2.35 -21.12 -7.19
CA SER A 359 -2.72 -22.52 -7.37
C SER A 359 -1.50 -23.42 -7.48
N LYS A 360 -0.44 -22.94 -8.15
CA LYS A 360 0.83 -23.68 -8.22
C LYS A 360 1.52 -23.74 -6.87
N ILE A 361 1.51 -22.65 -6.11
CA ILE A 361 2.05 -22.62 -4.74
C ILE A 361 1.26 -23.59 -3.84
N ALA A 362 -0.07 -23.58 -3.93
CA ALA A 362 -0.93 -24.47 -3.15
C ALA A 362 -0.71 -25.96 -3.46
N GLN A 363 -0.41 -26.31 -4.71
CA GLN A 363 -0.13 -27.69 -5.12
C GLN A 363 1.32 -28.11 -4.89
N ALA A 364 2.24 -27.15 -4.66
CA ALA A 364 3.66 -27.41 -4.55
C ALA A 364 3.98 -28.37 -3.40
N LYS A 365 4.91 -29.31 -3.63
CA LYS A 365 5.58 -30.05 -2.55
C LYS A 365 6.72 -29.23 -1.95
N LYS A 366 7.46 -28.51 -2.81
CA LYS A 366 8.66 -27.76 -2.43
C LYS A 366 8.51 -26.30 -2.83
N ILE A 367 8.70 -25.42 -1.86
CA ILE A 367 8.54 -23.98 -2.03
C ILE A 367 9.83 -23.29 -1.61
N SER A 368 10.40 -22.48 -2.51
CA SER A 368 11.51 -21.61 -2.17
C SER A 368 10.94 -20.25 -1.73
N ASN A 369 11.15 -19.88 -0.47
CA ASN A 369 10.69 -18.62 0.06
C ASN A 369 11.57 -17.46 -0.48
N PRO A 370 10.97 -16.36 -0.95
CA PRO A 370 11.68 -15.17 -1.40
C PRO A 370 12.63 -14.57 -0.37
N GLY A 371 13.65 -13.86 -0.86
CA GLY A 371 14.50 -13.00 -0.04
C GLY A 371 13.84 -11.68 0.33
N CYS A 372 14.24 -11.08 1.45
CA CYS A 372 13.60 -9.87 1.98
C CYS A 372 13.65 -8.66 1.03
N TYR A 373 14.84 -8.34 0.50
CA TYR A 373 14.98 -7.28 -0.51
C TYR A 373 14.28 -7.65 -1.82
N ALA A 374 14.38 -8.92 -2.23
CA ALA A 374 13.76 -9.37 -3.47
C ALA A 374 12.24 -9.26 -3.41
N THR A 375 11.62 -9.56 -2.26
CA THR A 375 10.17 -9.46 -2.05
C THR A 375 9.68 -8.05 -2.32
N ALA A 376 10.22 -7.04 -1.63
CA ALA A 376 9.78 -5.65 -1.77
C ALA A 376 10.11 -5.06 -3.15
N ALA A 377 11.31 -5.33 -3.69
CA ALA A 377 11.69 -4.82 -5.00
C ALA A 377 10.82 -5.42 -6.12
N GLN A 378 10.50 -6.71 -6.07
CA GLN A 378 9.66 -7.35 -7.07
C GLN A 378 8.26 -6.76 -7.10
N VAL A 379 7.60 -6.61 -5.93
CA VAL A 379 6.26 -6.00 -5.88
C VAL A 379 6.28 -4.51 -6.25
N ALA A 380 7.40 -3.83 -6.05
CA ALA A 380 7.55 -2.43 -6.42
C ALA A 380 7.89 -2.20 -7.91
N ILE A 381 8.32 -3.24 -8.65
CA ILE A 381 8.72 -3.12 -10.06
C ILE A 381 7.72 -3.79 -11.00
N ALA A 382 7.18 -4.95 -10.61
CA ALA A 382 6.35 -5.78 -11.46
C ALA A 382 5.18 -5.04 -12.15
N PRO A 383 4.43 -4.13 -11.48
CA PRO A 383 3.32 -3.42 -12.13
C PRO A 383 3.74 -2.52 -13.29
N LEU A 384 5.02 -2.11 -13.34
CA LEU A 384 5.54 -1.22 -14.38
C LEU A 384 6.36 -1.94 -15.45
N LYS A 385 6.46 -3.27 -15.41
CA LYS A 385 7.36 -4.06 -16.27
C LYS A 385 7.27 -3.67 -17.75
N ASP A 386 6.05 -3.49 -18.27
CA ASP A 386 5.81 -3.18 -19.69
C ASP A 386 6.15 -1.74 -20.09
N TYR A 387 6.44 -0.86 -19.10
CA TYR A 387 6.78 0.55 -19.31
C TYR A 387 8.28 0.84 -19.16
N ILE A 388 9.04 -0.14 -18.66
CA ILE A 388 10.47 -0.02 -18.42
C ILE A 388 11.22 0.16 -19.75
N SER A 389 12.03 1.20 -19.86
CA SER A 389 12.81 1.50 -21.06
C SER A 389 14.33 1.40 -20.85
N GLY A 390 14.77 0.91 -19.70
CA GLY A 390 16.17 0.79 -19.30
C GLY A 390 16.34 -0.14 -18.10
N ILE A 391 17.48 -0.09 -17.42
CA ILE A 391 17.74 -0.94 -16.25
C ILE A 391 17.27 -0.21 -14.98
N PRO A 392 16.28 -0.72 -14.22
CA PRO A 392 15.94 -0.19 -12.92
C PRO A 392 17.13 -0.28 -11.95
N SER A 393 17.33 0.76 -11.15
CA SER A 393 18.36 0.83 -10.13
C SER A 393 17.72 0.90 -8.74
N ILE A 394 18.11 -0.04 -7.88
CA ILE A 394 17.52 -0.24 -6.56
C ILE A 394 18.57 0.11 -5.51
N PHE A 395 18.34 1.19 -4.76
CA PHE A 395 19.10 1.48 -3.55
C PHE A 395 18.33 0.94 -2.35
N GLY A 396 18.88 -0.05 -1.65
CA GLY A 396 18.23 -0.68 -0.50
C GLY A 396 18.99 -0.45 0.78
N VAL A 397 18.29 -0.12 1.87
CA VAL A 397 18.87 0.00 3.21
C VAL A 397 18.10 -0.89 4.17
N SER A 398 18.78 -1.87 4.77
CA SER A 398 18.23 -2.79 5.77
C SER A 398 18.67 -2.44 7.17
N GLY A 399 17.84 -2.83 8.14
CA GLY A 399 18.25 -2.98 9.52
C GLY A 399 19.24 -4.13 9.68
N TYR A 400 20.02 -4.09 10.76
CA TYR A 400 21.13 -5.01 10.98
C TYR A 400 20.70 -6.45 11.29
N SER A 401 19.43 -6.69 11.64
CA SER A 401 18.89 -8.06 11.81
C SER A 401 18.99 -8.91 10.54
N GLY A 402 19.04 -8.28 9.35
CA GLY A 402 19.23 -8.97 8.08
C GLY A 402 20.58 -9.68 7.94
N ALA A 403 21.59 -9.31 8.74
CA ALA A 403 22.87 -10.02 8.80
C ALA A 403 22.81 -11.29 9.66
N GLY A 404 21.69 -11.55 10.34
CA GLY A 404 21.51 -12.69 11.24
C GLY A 404 22.21 -12.52 12.59
N THR A 405 22.34 -13.62 13.32
CA THR A 405 22.87 -13.65 14.70
C THR A 405 24.38 -13.88 14.77
N LYS A 406 25.02 -14.27 13.66
CA LYS A 406 26.48 -14.48 13.61
C LYS A 406 27.19 -13.12 13.61
N PRO A 407 28.12 -12.84 14.53
CA PRO A 407 28.82 -11.56 14.58
C PRO A 407 29.51 -11.20 13.25
N SER A 408 29.39 -9.94 12.85
CA SER A 408 29.96 -9.35 11.64
C SER A 408 29.96 -7.81 11.76
N PRO A 409 30.71 -7.08 10.93
CA PRO A 409 30.60 -5.62 10.89
C PRO A 409 29.19 -5.11 10.59
N LYS A 410 28.36 -5.92 9.92
CA LYS A 410 26.98 -5.58 9.53
C LYS A 410 25.95 -5.70 10.66
N ASN A 411 26.31 -6.33 11.78
CA ASN A 411 25.48 -6.41 12.99
C ASN A 411 26.23 -6.01 14.26
N ASP A 412 27.37 -5.33 14.11
CA ASP A 412 28.07 -4.69 15.22
C ASP A 412 27.57 -3.25 15.38
N LEU A 413 26.84 -2.99 16.46
CA LEU A 413 26.31 -1.66 16.78
C LEU A 413 27.40 -0.60 16.92
N LYS A 414 28.62 -0.95 17.34
CA LYS A 414 29.73 0.00 17.43
C LYS A 414 30.15 0.47 16.04
N VAL A 415 30.20 -0.45 15.06
CA VAL A 415 30.56 -0.13 13.66
C VAL A 415 29.41 0.62 12.96
N LEU A 416 28.17 0.30 13.30
CA LEU A 416 26.97 0.93 12.71
C LEU A 416 26.68 2.32 13.29
N THR A 417 27.24 2.68 14.44
CA THR A 417 26.97 3.97 15.08
C THR A 417 27.37 5.13 14.18
N ASN A 418 26.41 6.01 13.87
CA ASN A 418 26.59 7.14 12.93
C ASN A 418 27.12 6.72 11.55
N ASN A 419 26.73 5.52 11.09
CA ASN A 419 27.28 4.93 9.87
C ASN A 419 26.20 4.29 8.98
N LEU A 420 26.53 4.14 7.70
CA LEU A 420 25.75 3.43 6.69
C LEU A 420 26.71 2.59 5.86
N ILE A 421 26.63 1.27 5.98
CA ILE A 421 27.65 0.37 5.42
C ILE A 421 27.15 -0.20 4.09
N PRO A 422 27.77 0.14 2.94
CA PRO A 422 27.54 -0.57 1.68
C PRO A 422 28.10 -1.99 1.75
N TYR A 423 27.45 -2.95 1.10
CA TYR A 423 28.00 -4.28 0.93
C TYR A 423 27.53 -4.91 -0.37
N SER A 424 28.37 -5.76 -0.99
CA SER A 424 28.01 -6.50 -2.22
C SER A 424 27.35 -5.60 -3.28
N LEU A 425 28.06 -4.51 -3.64
CA LEU A 425 27.56 -3.43 -4.50
C LEU A 425 27.23 -3.87 -5.94
N THR A 426 27.70 -5.04 -6.35
CA THR A 426 27.31 -5.74 -7.57
C THR A 426 27.11 -7.23 -7.25
N ASP A 427 26.41 -7.94 -8.11
CA ASP A 427 26.28 -9.41 -8.07
C ASP A 427 25.67 -9.95 -6.76
N HIS A 428 24.95 -9.10 -6.02
CA HIS A 428 24.22 -9.52 -4.84
C HIS A 428 23.17 -10.58 -5.23
N VAL A 429 22.99 -11.62 -4.40
CA VAL A 429 22.03 -12.71 -4.71
C VAL A 429 20.62 -12.20 -5.03
N HIS A 430 20.11 -11.22 -4.28
CA HIS A 430 18.84 -10.57 -4.56
C HIS A 430 18.78 -9.81 -5.90
N GLU A 431 19.89 -9.29 -6.43
CA GLU A 431 19.92 -8.68 -7.77
C GLU A 431 19.57 -9.72 -8.84
N ARG A 432 20.23 -10.88 -8.75
CA ARG A 432 19.96 -12.03 -9.63
C ARG A 432 18.55 -12.58 -9.42
N GLU A 433 18.09 -12.65 -8.17
CA GLU A 433 16.77 -13.14 -7.80
C GLU A 433 15.67 -12.28 -8.43
N ILE A 434 15.71 -10.96 -8.20
CA ILE A 434 14.76 -10.00 -8.79
C ILE A 434 14.82 -10.10 -10.31
N SER A 435 16.02 -10.11 -10.89
CA SER A 435 16.19 -10.16 -12.34
C SER A 435 15.61 -11.42 -12.97
N SER A 436 15.86 -12.58 -12.36
CA SER A 436 15.37 -13.88 -12.85
C SER A 436 13.86 -14.00 -12.73
N GLN A 437 13.30 -13.62 -11.57
CA GLN A 437 11.89 -13.81 -11.29
C GLN A 437 11.02 -12.82 -12.07
N LEU A 438 11.47 -11.57 -12.23
CA LEU A 438 10.78 -10.60 -13.09
C LEU A 438 11.10 -10.79 -14.57
N GLN A 439 12.12 -11.57 -14.93
CA GLN A 439 12.68 -11.61 -16.29
C GLN A 439 12.99 -10.20 -16.81
N THR A 440 13.63 -9.38 -15.97
CA THR A 440 13.95 -7.99 -16.25
C THR A 440 15.22 -7.63 -15.47
N GLN A 441 16.30 -7.28 -16.16
CA GLN A 441 17.56 -6.93 -15.50
C GLN A 441 17.38 -5.72 -14.58
N VAL A 442 17.93 -5.80 -13.37
CA VAL A 442 18.00 -4.70 -12.40
C VAL A 442 19.42 -4.55 -11.87
N SER A 443 19.75 -3.36 -11.36
CA SER A 443 20.98 -3.13 -10.58
C SER A 443 20.60 -2.88 -9.12
N PHE A 444 21.31 -3.49 -8.17
CA PHE A 444 20.97 -3.41 -6.76
C PHE A 444 22.18 -3.11 -5.87
N MET A 445 22.03 -2.08 -5.03
CA MET A 445 23.07 -1.60 -4.12
C MET A 445 22.56 -1.65 -2.66
N PRO A 446 22.84 -2.73 -1.92
CA PRO A 446 22.41 -2.86 -0.54
C PRO A 446 23.33 -2.15 0.45
N HIS A 447 22.71 -1.61 1.48
CA HIS A 447 23.35 -0.97 2.62
C HIS A 447 22.72 -1.47 3.92
N VAL A 448 23.46 -1.38 5.02
CA VAL A 448 22.94 -1.65 6.36
C VAL A 448 23.13 -0.45 7.26
N ALA A 449 22.11 -0.15 8.07
CA ALA A 449 22.07 1.00 8.95
C ALA A 449 21.78 0.60 10.40
N GLN A 450 21.83 1.58 11.30
CA GLN A 450 21.73 1.40 12.75
C GLN A 450 20.28 1.29 13.28
N TRP A 451 19.45 0.45 12.65
CA TRP A 451 18.15 0.04 13.21
C TRP A 451 18.01 -1.47 13.13
N PHE A 452 17.20 -2.07 14.02
CA PHE A 452 17.14 -3.52 14.15
C PHE A 452 16.52 -4.20 12.91
N GLN A 453 15.28 -3.86 12.56
CA GLN A 453 14.54 -4.48 11.46
C GLN A 453 13.80 -3.43 10.62
N GLY A 454 13.48 -3.82 9.38
CA GLY A 454 12.90 -2.97 8.34
C GLY A 454 13.90 -2.67 7.22
N ILE A 455 13.40 -2.67 5.99
CA ILE A 455 14.10 -2.28 4.76
C ILE A 455 13.36 -1.10 4.13
N SER A 456 14.13 -0.14 3.61
CA SER A 456 13.64 0.84 2.63
C SER A 456 14.35 0.64 1.30
N HIS A 457 13.58 0.60 0.23
CA HIS A 457 14.04 0.67 -1.15
C HIS A 457 13.70 2.03 -1.74
N THR A 458 14.67 2.68 -2.34
CA THR A 458 14.45 3.76 -3.31
C THR A 458 14.78 3.21 -4.69
N ILE A 459 13.77 3.11 -5.55
CA ILE A 459 13.88 2.44 -6.84
C ILE A 459 13.72 3.47 -7.95
N ASN A 460 14.76 3.68 -8.73
CA ASN A 460 14.73 4.50 -9.94
C ASN A 460 14.47 3.61 -11.15
N ILE A 461 13.36 3.82 -11.84
CA ILE A 461 12.91 3.02 -12.97
C ILE A 461 12.88 3.91 -14.22
N PRO A 462 13.79 3.71 -15.19
CA PRO A 462 13.69 4.37 -16.49
C PRO A 462 12.40 3.94 -17.20
N ILE A 463 11.62 4.92 -17.67
CA ILE A 463 10.38 4.69 -18.42
C ILE A 463 10.41 5.45 -19.74
N LYS A 464 9.64 4.98 -20.72
CA LYS A 464 9.54 5.69 -22.00
C LYS A 464 9.07 7.13 -21.76
N LYS A 465 9.79 8.10 -22.34
CA LYS A 465 9.51 9.53 -22.15
C LYS A 465 8.03 9.88 -22.37
N GLY A 466 7.40 10.47 -21.35
CA GLY A 466 6.01 10.92 -21.39
C GLY A 466 4.98 9.79 -21.43
N SER A 467 5.35 8.55 -21.13
CA SER A 467 4.42 7.41 -21.14
C SER A 467 3.45 7.40 -19.98
N LEU A 468 3.87 7.93 -18.82
CA LEU A 468 3.12 7.86 -17.57
C LEU A 468 3.35 9.09 -16.70
N THR A 469 2.30 9.49 -16.00
CA THR A 469 2.30 10.47 -14.90
C THR A 469 2.33 9.77 -13.54
N SER A 470 2.71 10.48 -12.47
CA SER A 470 2.68 9.96 -11.10
C SER A 470 1.31 9.40 -10.69
N ARG A 471 0.22 10.02 -11.15
CA ARG A 471 -1.15 9.57 -10.87
C ARG A 471 -1.47 8.26 -11.57
N GLU A 472 -1.14 8.14 -12.86
CA GLU A 472 -1.35 6.89 -13.62
C GLU A 472 -0.55 5.75 -13.02
N ILE A 473 0.70 6.02 -12.60
CA ILE A 473 1.53 5.02 -11.91
C ILE A 473 0.86 4.57 -10.62
N ARG A 474 0.44 5.49 -9.75
CA ARG A 474 -0.26 5.12 -8.51
C ARG A 474 -1.50 4.27 -8.78
N ASN A 475 -2.30 4.63 -9.80
CA ASN A 475 -3.49 3.87 -10.17
C ASN A 475 -3.15 2.44 -10.63
N ILE A 476 -2.10 2.27 -11.46
CA ILE A 476 -1.62 0.94 -11.89
C ILE A 476 -1.32 0.05 -10.67
N PHE A 477 -0.68 0.60 -9.64
CA PHE A 477 -0.39 -0.14 -8.41
C PHE A 477 -1.65 -0.47 -7.60
N GLN A 478 -2.56 0.49 -7.46
CA GLN A 478 -3.83 0.28 -6.74
C GLN A 478 -4.70 -0.79 -7.41
N GLU A 479 -4.77 -0.79 -8.73
CA GLU A 479 -5.47 -1.80 -9.50
C GLU A 479 -4.79 -3.16 -9.39
N ARG A 480 -3.46 -3.21 -9.58
CA ARG A 480 -2.70 -4.47 -9.57
C ARG A 480 -2.78 -5.21 -8.24
N TYR A 481 -2.82 -4.48 -7.13
CA TYR A 481 -2.82 -5.04 -5.77
C TYR A 481 -4.17 -4.91 -5.06
N GLN A 482 -5.24 -4.64 -5.81
CA GLN A 482 -6.58 -4.60 -5.24
C GLN A 482 -6.91 -5.92 -4.51
N GLY A 483 -7.32 -5.79 -3.25
CA GLY A 483 -7.73 -6.93 -2.42
C GLY A 483 -6.58 -7.71 -1.75
N GLU A 484 -5.32 -7.35 -1.99
CA GLU A 484 -4.16 -7.91 -1.27
C GLU A 484 -4.03 -7.28 0.13
N ASP A 485 -4.16 -8.06 1.20
CA ASP A 485 -4.10 -7.53 2.57
C ASP A 485 -2.69 -7.19 3.04
N LEU A 486 -1.66 -7.76 2.39
CA LEU A 486 -0.26 -7.57 2.77
C LEU A 486 0.49 -6.58 1.86
N ILE A 487 -0.21 -5.91 0.93
CA ILE A 487 0.35 -4.85 0.08
C ILE A 487 -0.45 -3.58 0.26
N THR A 488 0.22 -2.47 0.55
CA THR A 488 -0.43 -1.17 0.79
C THR A 488 0.16 -0.11 -0.11
N ILE A 489 -0.70 0.64 -0.79
CA ILE A 489 -0.30 1.71 -1.70
C ILE A 489 -0.53 3.07 -1.04
N SER A 490 0.56 3.72 -0.65
CA SER A 490 0.58 5.05 -0.04
C SER A 490 0.78 6.14 -1.10
N GLY A 491 0.26 7.35 -0.84
CA GLY A 491 0.60 8.53 -1.64
C GLY A 491 2.03 9.00 -1.36
N GLU A 492 2.38 9.12 -0.08
CA GLU A 492 3.68 9.57 0.39
C GLU A 492 4.71 8.44 0.42
N ALA A 493 6.00 8.81 0.44
CA ALA A 493 7.08 7.85 0.59
C ALA A 493 7.04 7.18 1.99
N PRO A 494 6.92 5.85 2.08
CA PRO A 494 6.85 5.17 3.37
C PRO A 494 8.19 5.17 4.11
N LEU A 495 8.13 5.06 5.44
CA LEU A 495 9.29 5.11 6.32
C LEU A 495 9.54 3.75 7.00
N VAL A 496 10.83 3.47 7.26
CA VAL A 496 11.25 2.24 7.95
C VAL A 496 10.65 2.13 9.35
N LYS A 497 10.53 3.27 10.05
CA LYS A 497 9.95 3.33 11.40
C LYS A 497 8.54 2.75 11.44
N ASP A 498 7.75 3.00 10.39
CA ASP A 498 6.35 2.62 10.35
C ASP A 498 6.19 1.14 9.98
N ILE A 499 7.01 0.63 9.05
CA ILE A 499 6.92 -0.77 8.60
C ILE A 499 7.53 -1.76 9.60
N SER A 500 8.45 -1.31 10.46
CA SER A 500 9.12 -2.18 11.43
C SER A 500 8.09 -2.84 12.35
N GLY A 501 8.10 -4.17 12.37
CA GLY A 501 7.15 -5.00 13.11
C GLY A 501 5.81 -5.21 12.41
N LYS A 502 5.68 -4.87 11.12
CA LYS A 502 4.45 -5.02 10.32
C LYS A 502 4.57 -6.16 9.30
N HIS A 503 3.43 -6.76 8.97
CA HIS A 503 3.37 -8.01 8.17
C HIS A 503 3.26 -7.81 6.65
N GLY A 504 3.35 -6.58 6.15
CA GLY A 504 3.15 -6.26 4.73
C GLY A 504 4.30 -5.50 4.07
N VAL A 505 4.07 -5.10 2.83
CA VAL A 505 4.88 -4.13 2.07
C VAL A 505 4.06 -2.87 1.86
N VAL A 506 4.68 -1.71 2.11
CA VAL A 506 4.09 -0.41 1.74
C VAL A 506 4.88 0.16 0.57
N ILE A 507 4.18 0.60 -0.47
CA ILE A 507 4.75 1.19 -1.68
C ILE A 507 4.16 2.59 -1.84
N GLY A 508 5.00 3.60 -2.06
CA GLY A 508 4.54 4.98 -2.22
C GLY A 508 5.60 5.91 -2.79
N GLY A 509 5.37 7.22 -2.69
CA GLY A 509 6.32 8.23 -3.17
C GLY A 509 6.53 8.20 -4.68
N PHE A 510 5.45 8.01 -5.46
CA PHE A 510 5.48 7.87 -6.92
C PHE A 510 5.88 9.18 -7.61
N ALA A 511 7.17 9.43 -7.79
CA ALA A 511 7.68 10.68 -8.34
C ALA A 511 8.18 10.49 -9.79
N VAL A 512 7.51 11.10 -10.76
CA VAL A 512 7.98 11.15 -12.16
C VAL A 512 8.88 12.37 -12.35
N SER A 513 10.02 12.18 -13.03
CA SER A 513 10.95 13.29 -13.32
C SER A 513 10.28 14.38 -14.16
N SER A 514 10.80 15.61 -14.10
CA SER A 514 10.32 16.71 -14.96
C SER A 514 10.53 16.44 -16.45
N GLN A 515 11.48 15.57 -16.81
CA GLN A 515 11.71 15.12 -18.17
C GLN A 515 10.76 13.97 -18.59
N ALA A 516 9.99 13.42 -17.64
CA ALA A 516 9.06 12.31 -17.79
C ALA A 516 9.70 11.01 -18.33
N ASP A 517 10.98 10.78 -18.05
CA ASP A 517 11.79 9.66 -18.55
C ASP A 517 12.18 8.63 -17.49
N ARG A 518 11.81 8.88 -16.22
CA ARG A 518 12.00 7.96 -15.11
C ARG A 518 10.98 8.22 -14.02
N VAL A 519 10.66 7.17 -13.26
CA VAL A 519 9.93 7.26 -11.99
C VAL A 519 10.82 6.80 -10.85
N VAL A 520 10.70 7.47 -9.70
CA VAL A 520 11.23 6.99 -8.43
C VAL A 520 10.08 6.52 -7.57
N ILE A 521 10.22 5.34 -6.97
CA ILE A 521 9.24 4.73 -6.06
C ILE A 521 9.97 4.31 -4.79
N VAL A 522 9.31 4.45 -3.64
CA VAL A 522 9.81 3.98 -2.36
C VAL A 522 8.97 2.80 -1.89
N ALA A 523 9.64 1.71 -1.49
CA ALA A 523 8.99 0.54 -0.92
C ALA A 523 9.64 0.14 0.39
N THR A 524 8.83 -0.12 1.41
CA THR A 524 9.31 -0.55 2.73
C THR A 524 8.71 -1.89 3.12
N ILE A 525 9.52 -2.73 3.75
CA ILE A 525 9.15 -4.07 4.20
C ILE A 525 9.83 -4.37 5.53
N ASP A 526 9.19 -5.11 6.43
CA ASP A 526 9.91 -5.72 7.54
C ASP A 526 10.69 -6.96 7.06
N ASN A 527 12.02 -6.93 7.17
CA ASN A 527 12.89 -7.98 6.64
C ASN A 527 12.77 -9.34 7.36
N LEU A 528 12.27 -9.38 8.59
CA LEU A 528 12.09 -10.61 9.37
C LEU A 528 10.67 -11.16 9.23
N LEU A 529 9.68 -10.30 8.98
CA LEU A 529 8.27 -10.66 8.81
C LEU A 529 7.92 -10.90 7.34
N LYS A 530 7.35 -9.93 6.62
CA LYS A 530 7.01 -10.11 5.20
C LYS A 530 8.23 -10.42 4.34
N GLY A 531 9.42 -9.97 4.76
CA GLY A 531 10.67 -10.31 4.12
C GLY A 531 11.20 -11.72 4.43
N ALA A 532 10.57 -12.44 5.37
CA ALA A 532 10.86 -13.85 5.60
C ALA A 532 9.71 -14.64 6.27
N ALA A 533 9.48 -14.51 7.58
CA ALA A 533 8.61 -15.40 8.34
C ALA A 533 7.12 -15.35 7.95
N THR A 534 6.58 -14.16 7.69
CA THR A 534 5.18 -14.00 7.24
C THR A 534 4.99 -14.54 5.84
N GLN A 535 5.96 -14.32 4.95
CA GLN A 535 5.96 -14.91 3.61
C GLN A 535 5.98 -16.44 3.68
N CYS A 536 6.80 -17.00 4.59
CA CYS A 536 6.86 -18.43 4.83
C CYS A 536 5.50 -18.97 5.31
N LEU A 537 4.86 -18.31 6.29
CA LEU A 537 3.54 -18.72 6.76
C LEU A 537 2.47 -18.63 5.66
N GLN A 538 2.48 -17.58 4.83
CA GLN A 538 1.57 -17.44 3.68
C GLN A 538 1.74 -18.62 2.70
N ASN A 539 2.99 -19.03 2.43
CA ASN A 539 3.30 -20.19 1.59
C ASN A 539 2.84 -21.51 2.23
N ILE A 540 3.05 -21.69 3.54
CA ILE A 540 2.56 -22.86 4.29
C ILE A 540 1.04 -22.94 4.19
N ASN A 541 0.34 -21.84 4.48
CA ASN A 541 -1.11 -21.76 4.43
C ASN A 541 -1.66 -22.20 3.08
N LEU A 542 -1.12 -21.64 1.99
CA LEU A 542 -1.52 -22.03 0.63
C LEU A 542 -1.28 -23.53 0.38
N SER A 543 -0.09 -24.04 0.71
CA SER A 543 0.29 -25.44 0.46
C SER A 543 -0.49 -26.46 1.30
N GLN A 544 -1.02 -26.03 2.44
CA GLN A 544 -1.85 -26.84 3.34
C GLN A 544 -3.36 -26.63 3.11
N GLY A 545 -3.75 -25.75 2.17
CA GLY A 545 -5.14 -25.45 1.86
C GLY A 545 -5.88 -24.64 2.92
N TYR A 546 -5.14 -23.91 3.77
CA TYR A 546 -5.70 -22.93 4.71
C TYR A 546 -6.02 -21.60 4.01
N GLY A 547 -6.68 -20.70 4.74
CA GLY A 547 -6.81 -19.31 4.30
C GLY A 547 -5.44 -18.67 4.27
N GLU A 548 -5.14 -17.92 3.22
CA GLU A 548 -3.80 -17.39 2.95
C GLU A 548 -3.23 -16.57 4.12
N TYR A 549 -4.11 -15.86 4.84
CA TYR A 549 -3.74 -14.99 5.96
C TYR A 549 -4.00 -15.60 7.34
N GLU A 550 -4.35 -16.89 7.42
CA GLU A 550 -4.57 -17.58 8.69
C GLU A 550 -3.32 -17.50 9.58
N GLY A 551 -3.49 -17.17 10.86
CA GLY A 551 -2.39 -16.95 11.82
C GLY A 551 -1.50 -15.73 11.54
N ILE A 552 -1.77 -14.92 10.51
CA ILE A 552 -1.08 -13.65 10.26
C ILE A 552 -1.94 -12.52 10.87
N PRO A 553 -1.38 -11.66 11.74
CA PRO A 553 -2.14 -10.58 12.37
C PRO A 553 -2.35 -9.42 11.40
N ILE A 554 -3.42 -9.50 10.60
CA ILE A 554 -3.79 -8.53 9.55
C ILE A 554 -4.16 -7.15 10.09
N GLU A 555 -4.43 -7.04 11.39
CA GLU A 555 -4.62 -5.79 12.13
C GLU A 555 -3.29 -5.06 12.39
N VAL A 556 -2.16 -5.78 12.30
CA VAL A 556 -0.80 -5.24 12.43
C VAL A 556 -0.19 -4.99 11.04
N VAL A 557 -1.03 -4.64 10.07
CA VAL A 557 -0.63 -4.15 8.74
C VAL A 557 -0.97 -2.67 8.64
N ILE A 558 -0.12 -1.89 7.98
CA ILE A 558 -0.42 -0.48 7.68
C ILE A 558 -1.58 -0.45 6.69
N ARG A 559 -2.62 0.35 6.96
CA ARG A 559 -3.72 0.57 6.03
C ARG A 559 -3.52 1.94 5.37
N GLY A 560 -3.65 1.98 4.04
CA GLY A 560 -3.41 3.15 3.20
C GLY A 560 -4.61 4.05 3.00
#